data_AF-A0A8S4RCK2-F1
#
_entry.id   AF-A0A8S4RCK2-F1
#
_cell.length_a   1.000
_cell.length_b   1.000
_cell.length_c   1.000
_cell.angle_alpha   90.00
_cell.angle_beta   90.00
_cell.angle_gamma   90.00
#
_symmetry.space_group_name_H-M   'P 1'
#
loop_
_entity.id
_entity.type
_entity.pdbx_description
1 polymer ?
#
loop_
_entity_poly.entity_id
_entity_poly.type
_entity_poly.pdbx_seq_one_letter_code
_entity_poly.pdbx_strand_id
1 'polypeptide(L)'
;METEPEVIKETINTEPMLQDPLYITLLSVVVLLFTLLFWWFFSTRRHLRRSVLLTGLSDAGKTSLFVRLTYSEFRQTFTSMKENIEDFVTSNNKTLRIVDLPGQERLRNKFFDQYKHSAKAIVYVVDSVTIQKEIRDVAEYLYTILVDPVILSNCPPLLILCNKQDLPMAKGGQLIKSLLEKEINLVRVTKSSQLESVDPSQSKNVTYLGKLGKDFEFSQLGCKVEVLESSINTVDDDNPTEMEGLQDWISKL
;
A
#
# COMPACT_ATOMS: atom_id res chain seq x y z
N MET A 1 3.91 -47.32 71.93
CA MET A 1 3.19 -46.02 71.89
C MET A 1 3.88 -45.21 70.81
N GLU A 2 3.24 -45.16 69.64
CA GLU A 2 3.66 -44.34 68.50
C GLU A 2 3.47 -42.87 68.83
N THR A 3 4.41 -42.04 68.40
CA THR A 3 4.19 -40.60 68.20
C THR A 3 4.82 -40.25 66.86
N GLU A 4 3.98 -40.04 65.85
CA GLU A 4 4.38 -39.51 64.54
C GLU A 4 4.94 -38.09 64.69
N PRO A 5 5.94 -37.70 63.89
CA PRO A 5 6.41 -36.31 63.86
C PRO A 5 5.41 -35.44 63.09
N GLU A 6 4.94 -34.38 63.75
CA GLU A 6 4.05 -33.38 63.21
C GLU A 6 4.77 -32.56 62.11
N VAL A 7 4.38 -32.74 60.86
CA VAL A 7 4.91 -31.96 59.72
C VAL A 7 4.34 -30.54 59.80
N ILE A 8 5.15 -29.60 60.28
CA ILE A 8 4.84 -28.16 60.22
C ILE A 8 4.88 -27.75 58.76
N LYS A 9 3.70 -27.67 58.13
CA LYS A 9 3.54 -26.97 56.86
C LYS A 9 3.57 -25.48 57.17
N GLU A 10 4.72 -24.84 56.95
CA GLU A 10 4.74 -23.38 56.81
C GLU A 10 3.94 -23.01 55.56
N THR A 11 2.64 -22.81 55.74
CA THR A 11 1.83 -22.06 54.79
C THR A 11 2.37 -20.64 54.80
N ILE A 12 3.20 -20.33 53.81
CA ILE A 12 3.62 -18.97 53.50
C ILE A 12 2.33 -18.18 53.28
N ASN A 13 1.91 -17.42 54.30
CA ASN A 13 0.73 -16.57 54.28
C ASN A 13 0.97 -15.44 53.27
N THR A 14 0.74 -15.72 51.98
CA THR A 14 0.66 -14.71 50.92
C THR A 14 -0.66 -13.91 50.97
N GLU A 15 -1.57 -14.26 51.89
CA GLU A 15 -2.92 -13.70 51.93
C GLU A 15 -3.06 -12.25 52.44
N PRO A 16 -2.22 -11.66 53.31
CA PRO A 16 -2.50 -10.31 53.81
C PRO A 16 -2.10 -9.19 52.83
N MET A 17 -1.22 -9.45 51.85
CA MET A 17 -0.72 -8.40 50.94
C MET A 17 -1.70 -8.04 49.81
N LEU A 18 -2.64 -8.93 49.47
CA LEU A 18 -3.60 -8.70 48.38
C LEU A 18 -4.90 -8.02 48.84
N GLN A 19 -5.20 -8.00 50.14
CA GLN A 19 -6.44 -7.43 50.69
C GLN A 19 -6.30 -5.94 51.07
N ASP A 20 -5.08 -5.40 51.07
CA ASP A 20 -4.84 -4.00 51.42
C ASP A 20 -5.44 -3.08 50.35
N PRO A 21 -6.38 -2.17 50.69
CA PRO A 21 -7.04 -1.31 49.72
C PRO A 21 -6.03 -0.41 48.99
N LEU A 22 -4.93 -0.02 49.66
CA LEU A 22 -3.84 0.73 49.04
C LEU A 22 -3.12 -0.06 47.93
N TYR A 23 -2.85 -1.35 48.13
CA TYR A 23 -2.17 -2.18 47.14
C TYR A 23 -3.03 -2.34 45.87
N ILE A 24 -4.34 -2.57 46.03
CA ILE A 24 -5.29 -2.68 44.91
C ILE A 24 -5.37 -1.35 44.13
N THR A 25 -5.38 -0.21 44.82
CA THR A 25 -5.36 1.11 44.14
C THR A 25 -4.06 1.33 43.37
N LEU A 26 -2.91 0.95 43.94
CA LEU A 26 -1.61 1.11 43.29
C LEU A 26 -1.50 0.21 42.05
N LEU A 27 -1.94 -1.05 42.16
CA LEU A 27 -1.94 -2.00 41.05
C LEU A 27 -2.88 -1.57 39.91
N SER A 28 -4.08 -1.08 40.23
CA SER A 28 -5.03 -0.58 39.22
C SER A 28 -4.51 0.67 38.50
N VAL A 29 -3.82 1.58 39.21
CA VAL A 29 -3.15 2.74 38.60
C VAL A 29 -2.02 2.30 37.67
N VAL A 30 -1.22 1.29 38.06
CA VAL A 30 -0.16 0.75 37.20
C VAL A 30 -0.74 0.10 35.94
N VAL A 31 -1.82 -0.67 36.05
CA VAL A 31 -2.50 -1.27 34.90
C VAL A 31 -3.10 -0.20 33.98
N LEU A 32 -3.70 0.86 34.55
CA LEU A 32 -4.18 2.02 33.79
C LEU A 32 -3.06 2.76 33.06
N LEU A 33 -1.93 2.99 33.73
CA LEU A 33 -0.75 3.60 33.11
C LEU A 33 -0.19 2.73 31.99
N PHE A 34 -0.10 1.42 32.20
CA PHE A 34 0.42 0.49 31.20
C PHE A 34 -0.52 0.37 29.99
N THR A 35 -1.83 0.35 30.21
CA THR A 35 -2.83 0.35 29.13
C THR A 35 -2.86 1.68 28.38
N LEU A 36 -2.70 2.81 29.05
CA LEU A 36 -2.55 4.13 28.41
C LEU A 36 -1.23 4.23 27.64
N LEU A 37 -0.12 3.73 28.17
CA LEU A 37 1.18 3.68 27.50
C LEU A 37 1.14 2.74 26.30
N PHE A 38 0.54 1.57 26.43
CA PHE A 38 0.35 0.62 25.33
C PHE A 38 -0.56 1.23 24.26
N TRP A 39 -1.70 1.81 24.64
CA TRP A 39 -2.57 2.51 23.70
C TRP A 39 -1.83 3.65 23.02
N TRP A 40 -1.12 4.50 23.75
CA TRP A 40 -0.35 5.62 23.21
C TRP A 40 0.77 5.11 22.28
N PHE A 41 1.55 4.13 22.68
CA PHE A 41 2.61 3.52 21.87
C PHE A 41 2.06 2.88 20.58
N PHE A 42 0.92 2.20 20.64
CA PHE A 42 0.26 1.64 19.47
C PHE A 42 -0.45 2.69 18.62
N SER A 43 -0.93 3.78 19.21
CA SER A 43 -1.60 4.88 18.53
C SER A 43 -0.61 5.78 17.79
N THR A 44 0.56 6.07 18.37
CA THR A 44 1.60 6.90 17.75
C THR A 44 2.16 6.25 16.48
N ARG A 45 2.18 4.91 16.39
CA ARG A 45 2.56 4.19 15.16
C ARG A 45 1.58 4.40 14.01
N ARG A 46 0.30 4.73 14.28
CA ARG A 46 -0.72 4.97 13.24
C ARG A 46 -0.52 6.31 12.54
N HIS A 47 0.24 7.24 13.11
CA HIS A 47 0.46 8.59 12.57
C HIS A 47 1.56 8.70 11.48
N LEU A 48 2.22 7.60 11.08
CA LEU A 48 3.39 7.66 10.17
C LEU A 48 3.08 7.54 8.67
N ARG A 49 1.86 7.18 8.27
CA ARG A 49 1.55 6.93 6.84
C ARG A 49 1.02 8.19 6.19
N ARG A 50 1.92 8.93 5.53
CA ARG A 50 1.61 10.17 4.81
C ARG A 50 2.02 10.14 3.34
N SER A 51 2.64 9.04 2.89
CA SER A 51 3.20 8.95 1.54
C SER A 51 2.17 8.48 0.51
N VAL A 52 2.04 9.20 -0.60
CA VAL A 52 1.38 8.73 -1.81
C VAL A 52 2.48 8.27 -2.76
N LEU A 53 2.52 6.98 -3.06
CA LEU A 53 3.57 6.40 -3.90
C LEU A 53 3.12 6.40 -5.37
N LEU A 54 3.87 7.07 -6.24
CA LEU A 54 3.71 6.98 -7.68
C LEU A 54 4.52 5.79 -8.17
N THR A 55 3.82 4.80 -8.71
CA THR A 55 4.37 3.52 -9.17
C THR A 55 3.93 3.25 -10.60
N GLY A 56 4.63 2.39 -11.31
CA GLY A 56 4.35 2.03 -12.71
C GLY A 56 5.64 1.82 -13.50
N LEU A 57 5.50 1.37 -14.75
CA LEU A 57 6.64 1.15 -15.64
C LEU A 57 7.37 2.45 -16.00
N SER A 58 8.59 2.33 -16.52
CA SER A 58 9.28 3.45 -17.17
C SER A 58 8.42 4.04 -18.29
N ASP A 59 8.58 5.33 -18.55
CA ASP A 59 7.83 6.09 -19.56
C ASP A 59 6.30 6.22 -19.35
N ALA A 60 5.72 5.63 -18.30
CA ALA A 60 4.31 5.82 -17.96
C ALA A 60 3.91 7.28 -17.62
N GLY A 61 4.89 8.17 -17.39
CA GLY A 61 4.68 9.58 -17.08
C GLY A 61 4.65 9.92 -15.58
N LYS A 62 5.14 9.03 -14.71
CA LYS A 62 5.19 9.23 -13.25
C LYS A 62 5.89 10.53 -12.83
N THR A 63 7.08 10.80 -13.40
CA THR A 63 7.88 11.99 -13.05
C THR A 63 7.27 13.27 -13.61
N SER A 64 6.70 13.23 -14.82
CA SER A 64 5.95 14.38 -15.35
C SER A 64 4.73 14.70 -14.49
N LEU A 65 4.03 13.67 -14.02
CA LEU A 65 2.89 13.81 -13.11
C LEU A 65 3.33 14.36 -11.75
N PHE A 66 4.45 13.87 -11.21
CA PHE A 66 5.05 14.39 -9.99
C PHE A 66 5.31 15.90 -10.10
N VAL A 67 6.02 16.33 -11.14
CA VAL A 67 6.35 17.75 -11.36
C VAL A 67 5.08 18.58 -11.53
N ARG A 68 4.08 18.08 -12.26
CA ARG A 68 2.81 18.77 -12.45
C ARG A 68 2.03 18.91 -11.14
N LEU A 69 2.06 17.92 -10.25
CA LEU A 69 1.39 17.99 -8.95
C LEU A 69 2.09 18.92 -7.96
N THR A 70 3.43 18.96 -7.95
CA THR A 70 4.19 19.67 -6.91
C THR A 70 4.52 21.10 -7.30
N TYR A 71 4.79 21.35 -8.59
CA TYR A 71 5.23 22.65 -9.08
C TYR A 71 4.21 23.33 -9.99
N SER A 72 3.10 22.66 -10.33
CA SER A 72 2.12 23.12 -11.32
C SER A 72 2.72 23.44 -12.70
N GLU A 73 3.93 22.98 -12.98
CA GLU A 73 4.65 23.21 -14.24
C GLU A 73 4.70 21.92 -15.07
N PHE A 74 4.75 22.08 -16.40
CA PHE A 74 5.15 21.01 -17.29
C PHE A 74 6.65 21.10 -17.54
N ARG A 75 7.38 20.01 -17.33
CA ARG A 75 8.80 19.90 -17.70
C ARG A 75 9.05 18.60 -18.42
N GLN A 76 9.90 18.64 -19.45
CA GLN A 76 10.38 17.43 -20.10
C GLN A 76 11.21 16.62 -19.09
N THR A 77 10.84 15.35 -18.90
CA THR A 77 11.50 14.45 -17.94
C THR A 77 12.21 13.30 -18.66
N PHE A 78 13.19 12.71 -17.98
CA PHE A 78 13.93 11.52 -18.43
C PHE A 78 13.77 10.38 -17.42
N THR A 79 14.32 9.19 -17.73
CA THR A 79 14.22 8.04 -16.83
C THR A 79 14.85 8.32 -15.46
N SER A 80 14.04 8.30 -14.40
CA SER A 80 14.49 8.52 -13.03
C SER A 80 15.41 7.42 -12.53
N MET A 81 16.57 7.81 -12.00
CA MET A 81 17.56 6.92 -11.39
C MET A 81 17.47 6.88 -9.86
N LYS A 82 16.80 7.88 -9.27
CA LYS A 82 16.51 8.04 -7.85
C LYS A 82 15.05 8.44 -7.66
N GLU A 83 14.57 8.29 -6.45
CA GLU A 83 13.26 8.78 -6.02
C GLU A 83 13.21 10.32 -5.99
N ASN A 84 12.05 10.88 -6.33
CA ASN A 84 11.75 12.29 -6.05
C ASN A 84 10.73 12.35 -4.92
N ILE A 85 10.93 13.26 -3.97
CA ILE A 85 10.09 13.40 -2.78
C ILE A 85 9.77 14.86 -2.59
N GLU A 86 8.48 15.18 -2.53
CA GLU A 86 8.03 16.51 -2.16
C GLU A 86 6.79 16.44 -1.27
N ASP A 87 6.64 17.43 -0.39
CA ASP A 87 5.45 17.56 0.44
C ASP A 87 4.38 18.35 -0.35
N PHE A 88 3.18 17.77 -0.45
CA PHE A 88 2.03 18.33 -1.14
C PHE A 88 0.92 18.67 -0.15
N VAL A 89 0.49 19.93 -0.17
CA VAL A 89 -0.62 20.40 0.65
C VAL A 89 -1.91 20.27 -0.14
N THR A 90 -2.82 19.42 0.34
CA THR A 90 -4.13 19.25 -0.31
C THR A 90 -5.04 20.46 -0.06
N SER A 91 -6.10 20.57 -0.86
CA SER A 91 -7.17 21.56 -0.68
C SER A 91 -7.80 21.55 0.73
N ASN A 92 -7.77 20.40 1.40
CA ASN A 92 -8.26 20.21 2.77
C ASN A 92 -7.20 20.54 3.85
N ASN A 93 -6.14 21.29 3.50
CA ASN A 93 -5.05 21.67 4.39
C ASN A 93 -4.28 20.50 5.02
N LYS A 94 -4.32 19.30 4.40
CA LYS A 94 -3.55 18.14 4.84
C LYS A 94 -2.23 18.08 4.07
N THR A 95 -1.11 17.99 4.79
CA THR A 95 0.20 17.72 4.16
C THR A 95 0.39 16.22 3.97
N LEU A 96 0.47 15.82 2.70
CA LEU A 96 0.86 14.51 2.23
C LEU A 96 2.25 14.58 1.61
N ARG A 97 2.91 13.44 1.45
CA ARG A 97 4.21 13.35 0.79
C ARG A 97 4.06 12.59 -0.51
N ILE A 98 4.32 13.23 -1.64
CA ILE A 98 4.31 12.54 -2.94
C ILE A 98 5.69 11.95 -3.16
N VAL A 99 5.76 10.67 -3.51
CA VAL A 99 7.02 9.96 -3.77
C VAL A 99 6.97 9.36 -5.16
N ASP A 100 7.79 9.88 -6.07
CA ASP A 100 7.99 9.33 -7.41
C ASP A 100 9.03 8.20 -7.35
N LEU A 101 8.61 6.98 -7.66
CA LEU A 101 9.50 5.81 -7.65
C LEU A 101 10.02 5.51 -9.07
N PRO A 102 11.32 5.20 -9.23
CA PRO A 102 11.88 4.75 -10.50
C PRO A 102 11.10 3.57 -11.10
N GLY A 103 10.73 3.68 -12.37
CA GLY A 103 9.98 2.64 -13.10
C GLY A 103 10.84 1.57 -13.76
N GLN A 104 12.17 1.76 -13.78
CA GLN A 104 13.09 0.82 -14.41
C GLN A 104 13.09 -0.51 -13.67
N GLU A 105 12.98 -1.61 -14.40
CA GLU A 105 12.85 -2.97 -13.84
C GLU A 105 13.89 -3.29 -12.75
N ARG A 106 15.14 -2.90 -12.95
CA ARG A 106 16.25 -3.13 -12.00
C ARG A 106 16.13 -2.36 -10.69
N LEU A 107 15.38 -1.26 -10.68
CA LEU A 107 15.31 -0.31 -9.58
C LEU A 107 13.96 -0.33 -8.86
N ARG A 108 12.86 -0.59 -9.59
CA ARG A 108 11.48 -0.42 -9.10
C ARG A 108 11.20 -1.17 -7.80
N ASN A 109 11.62 -2.43 -7.67
CA ASN A 109 11.40 -3.23 -6.47
C ASN A 109 12.20 -2.71 -5.26
N LYS A 110 13.47 -2.33 -5.49
CA LYS A 110 14.34 -1.79 -4.43
C LYS A 110 13.75 -0.52 -3.82
N PHE A 111 13.32 0.41 -4.66
CA PHE A 111 12.72 1.67 -4.18
C PHE A 111 11.34 1.43 -3.59
N PHE A 112 10.52 0.56 -4.17
CA PHE A 112 9.25 0.18 -3.57
C PHE A 112 9.40 -0.38 -2.15
N ASP A 113 10.37 -1.28 -1.93
CA ASP A 113 10.67 -1.86 -0.61
C ASP A 113 11.07 -0.79 0.43
N GLN A 114 11.74 0.28 0.00
CA GLN A 114 12.14 1.38 0.87
C GLN A 114 10.95 2.23 1.35
N TYR A 115 9.88 2.35 0.55
CA TYR A 115 8.76 3.27 0.84
C TYR A 115 7.44 2.57 1.17
N LYS A 116 7.29 1.25 0.95
CA LYS A 116 6.02 0.52 1.18
C LYS A 116 5.45 0.65 2.59
N HIS A 117 6.30 0.82 3.61
CA HIS A 117 5.86 0.99 5.00
C HIS A 117 5.21 2.35 5.30
N SER A 118 5.54 3.41 4.54
CA SER A 118 4.97 4.75 4.71
C SER A 118 3.79 5.01 3.77
N ALA A 119 3.45 4.07 2.90
CA ALA A 119 2.38 4.16 1.93
C ALA A 119 1.02 4.37 2.61
N LYS A 120 0.45 5.57 2.42
CA LYS A 120 -0.94 5.89 2.71
C LYS A 120 -1.84 5.50 1.54
N ALA A 121 -1.35 5.70 0.31
CA ALA A 121 -2.03 5.38 -0.93
C ALA A 121 -1.01 5.05 -2.02
N ILE A 122 -1.44 4.30 -3.03
CA ILE A 122 -0.62 3.95 -4.20
C ILE A 122 -1.33 4.47 -5.44
N VAL A 123 -0.62 5.27 -6.24
CA VAL A 123 -1.04 5.64 -7.59
C VAL A 123 -0.22 4.83 -8.56
N TYR A 124 -0.87 3.94 -9.28
CA TYR A 124 -0.28 3.08 -10.29
C TYR A 124 -0.52 3.68 -11.68
N VAL A 125 0.49 4.36 -12.20
CA VAL A 125 0.44 5.10 -13.46
C VAL A 125 0.69 4.15 -14.62
N VAL A 126 -0.22 4.16 -15.59
CA VAL A 126 -0.20 3.32 -16.78
C VAL A 126 -0.19 4.20 -18.01
N ASP A 127 0.70 3.91 -18.97
CA ASP A 127 0.65 4.50 -20.30
C ASP A 127 -0.52 3.89 -21.09
N SER A 128 -1.54 4.70 -21.36
CA SER A 128 -2.75 4.23 -22.04
C SER A 128 -2.54 3.92 -23.51
N VAL A 129 -1.45 4.38 -24.14
CA VAL A 129 -1.11 4.13 -25.54
C VAL A 129 -0.36 2.82 -25.70
N THR A 130 0.64 2.57 -24.86
CA THR A 130 1.50 1.38 -24.95
C THR A 130 0.94 0.15 -24.23
N ILE A 131 -0.11 0.31 -23.42
CA ILE A 131 -0.68 -0.75 -22.56
C ILE A 131 -0.88 -2.08 -23.28
N GLN A 132 -1.31 -2.11 -24.54
CA GLN A 132 -1.52 -3.39 -25.25
C GLN A 132 -0.23 -4.18 -25.45
N LYS A 133 0.91 -3.50 -25.61
CA LYS A 133 2.23 -4.13 -25.80
C LYS A 133 2.87 -4.49 -24.45
N GLU A 134 2.63 -3.67 -23.43
CA GLU A 134 3.29 -3.75 -22.12
C GLU A 134 2.42 -4.42 -21.05
N ILE A 135 1.21 -4.88 -21.38
CA ILE A 135 0.23 -5.40 -20.41
C ILE A 135 0.82 -6.46 -19.49
N ARG A 136 1.70 -7.32 -19.99
CA ARG A 136 2.37 -8.37 -19.21
C ARG A 136 3.24 -7.77 -18.11
N ASP A 137 4.13 -6.85 -18.48
CA ASP A 137 5.06 -6.20 -17.56
C ASP A 137 4.32 -5.29 -16.55
N VAL A 138 3.27 -4.61 -17.02
CA VAL A 138 2.40 -3.77 -16.20
C VAL A 138 1.64 -4.64 -15.18
N ALA A 139 1.06 -5.75 -15.60
CA ALA A 139 0.31 -6.65 -14.72
C ALA A 139 1.22 -7.38 -13.74
N GLU A 140 2.40 -7.83 -14.18
CA GLU A 140 3.36 -8.52 -13.31
C GLU A 140 3.89 -7.60 -12.21
N TYR A 141 4.19 -6.34 -12.55
CA TYR A 141 4.65 -5.40 -11.54
C TYR A 141 3.52 -5.05 -10.55
N LEU A 142 2.31 -4.79 -11.05
CA LEU A 142 1.16 -4.55 -10.19
C LEU A 142 0.85 -5.75 -9.28
N TYR A 143 0.93 -6.98 -9.81
CA TYR A 143 0.78 -8.20 -9.03
C TYR A 143 1.81 -8.25 -7.88
N THR A 144 3.08 -7.95 -8.17
CA THR A 144 4.15 -7.93 -7.16
C THR A 144 3.88 -6.94 -6.02
N ILE A 145 3.32 -5.76 -6.34
CA ILE A 145 2.88 -4.78 -5.35
C ILE A 145 1.70 -5.31 -4.53
N LEU A 146 0.71 -5.91 -5.19
CA LEU A 146 -0.53 -6.38 -4.56
C LEU A 146 -0.33 -7.58 -3.64
N VAL A 147 0.65 -8.45 -3.91
CA VAL A 147 0.96 -9.60 -3.07
C VAL A 147 1.99 -9.31 -1.96
N ASP A 148 2.53 -8.09 -1.91
CA ASP A 148 3.49 -7.72 -0.87
C ASP A 148 2.82 -7.79 0.52
N PRO A 149 3.44 -8.47 1.52
CA PRO A 149 2.84 -8.65 2.84
C PRO A 149 2.49 -7.34 3.56
N VAL A 150 3.27 -6.28 3.34
CA VAL A 150 3.04 -4.96 3.95
C VAL A 150 1.82 -4.32 3.31
N ILE A 151 1.67 -4.42 1.99
CA ILE A 151 0.51 -3.89 1.27
C ILE A 151 -0.75 -4.67 1.63
N LEU A 152 -0.69 -6.00 1.68
CA LEU A 152 -1.82 -6.84 2.08
C LEU A 152 -2.29 -6.54 3.51
N SER A 153 -1.35 -6.41 4.46
CA SER A 153 -1.67 -6.10 5.85
C SER A 153 -2.23 -4.68 6.02
N ASN A 154 -1.79 -3.72 5.22
CA ASN A 154 -2.15 -2.32 5.38
C ASN A 154 -3.32 -1.87 4.50
N CYS A 155 -3.56 -2.59 3.41
CA CYS A 155 -4.61 -2.32 2.42
C CYS A 155 -4.72 -0.83 2.00
N PRO A 156 -3.62 -0.17 1.57
CA PRO A 156 -3.72 1.21 1.11
C PRO A 156 -4.63 1.30 -0.13
N PRO A 157 -5.43 2.38 -0.28
CA PRO A 157 -6.18 2.64 -1.50
C PRO A 157 -5.25 2.65 -2.71
N LEU A 158 -5.70 2.01 -3.80
CA LEU A 158 -5.00 1.92 -5.07
C LEU A 158 -5.76 2.71 -6.12
N LEU A 159 -5.10 3.66 -6.76
CA LEU A 159 -5.60 4.34 -7.94
C LEU A 159 -4.83 3.83 -9.16
N ILE A 160 -5.53 3.27 -10.15
CA ILE A 160 -4.97 3.00 -11.46
C ILE A 160 -5.18 4.27 -12.29
N LEU A 161 -4.10 4.98 -12.59
CA LEU A 161 -4.14 6.21 -13.35
C LEU A 161 -3.75 5.94 -14.80
N CYS A 162 -4.72 5.98 -15.69
CA CYS A 162 -4.57 5.79 -17.12
C CYS A 162 -4.12 7.11 -17.74
N ASN A 163 -2.82 7.28 -17.89
CA ASN A 163 -2.18 8.51 -18.36
C ASN A 163 -2.03 8.55 -19.89
N LYS A 164 -1.69 9.73 -20.44
CA LYS A 164 -1.51 10.02 -21.87
C LYS A 164 -2.81 9.88 -22.69
N GLN A 165 -3.95 10.25 -22.11
CA GLN A 165 -5.26 10.20 -22.78
C GLN A 165 -5.44 11.23 -23.90
N ASP A 166 -4.54 12.23 -23.97
CA ASP A 166 -4.42 13.18 -25.08
C ASP A 166 -4.04 12.51 -26.41
N LEU A 167 -3.46 11.32 -26.37
CA LEU A 167 -2.93 10.66 -27.55
C LEU A 167 -4.00 9.80 -28.25
N PRO A 168 -4.04 9.80 -29.61
CA PRO A 168 -5.13 9.19 -30.37
C PRO A 168 -5.26 7.66 -30.22
N MET A 169 -4.22 7.00 -29.71
CA MET A 169 -4.20 5.55 -29.50
C MET A 169 -4.47 5.15 -28.05
N ALA A 170 -4.75 6.12 -27.16
CA ALA A 170 -5.02 5.89 -25.76
C ALA A 170 -6.24 4.98 -25.56
N LYS A 171 -6.14 4.08 -24.59
CA LYS A 171 -7.22 3.18 -24.19
C LYS A 171 -7.94 3.76 -22.98
N GLY A 172 -9.27 3.65 -22.98
CA GLY A 172 -10.09 4.05 -21.83
C GLY A 172 -9.79 3.20 -20.60
N GLY A 173 -9.95 3.80 -19.43
CA GLY A 173 -9.61 3.22 -18.13
C GLY A 173 -10.37 1.93 -17.84
N GLN A 174 -11.62 1.82 -18.27
CA GLN A 174 -12.39 0.60 -18.07
C GLN A 174 -11.86 -0.58 -18.89
N LEU A 175 -11.36 -0.32 -20.11
CA LEU A 175 -10.68 -1.33 -20.91
C LEU A 175 -9.36 -1.73 -20.25
N ILE A 176 -8.55 -0.75 -19.81
CA ILE A 176 -7.29 -1.02 -19.10
C ILE A 176 -7.53 -1.86 -17.85
N LYS A 177 -8.55 -1.55 -17.06
CA LYS A 177 -8.95 -2.32 -15.89
C LYS A 177 -9.22 -3.79 -16.24
N SER A 178 -10.08 -4.04 -17.25
CA SER A 178 -10.39 -5.42 -17.67
C SER A 178 -9.18 -6.18 -18.22
N LEU A 179 -8.28 -5.50 -18.93
CA LEU A 179 -7.03 -6.08 -19.40
C LEU A 179 -6.12 -6.48 -18.22
N LEU A 180 -5.99 -5.62 -17.23
CA LEU A 180 -5.20 -5.90 -16.03
C LEU A 180 -5.80 -7.04 -15.20
N GLU A 181 -7.12 -7.08 -15.03
CA GLU A 181 -7.80 -8.16 -14.31
C GLU A 181 -7.52 -9.51 -14.97
N LYS A 182 -7.67 -9.57 -16.30
CA LYS A 182 -7.38 -10.77 -17.09
C LYS A 182 -5.90 -11.18 -17.01
N GLU A 183 -4.98 -10.24 -17.16
CA GLU A 183 -3.55 -10.58 -17.16
C GLU A 183 -3.05 -10.95 -15.75
N ILE A 184 -3.52 -10.28 -14.70
CA ILE A 184 -3.23 -10.66 -13.30
C ILE A 184 -3.76 -12.07 -13.00
N ASN A 185 -4.94 -12.43 -13.54
CA ASN A 185 -5.45 -13.79 -13.43
C ASN A 185 -4.48 -14.82 -14.03
N LEU A 186 -3.88 -14.51 -15.18
CA LEU A 186 -2.87 -15.37 -15.80
C LEU A 186 -1.60 -15.42 -14.94
N VAL A 187 -1.09 -14.28 -14.49
CA VAL A 187 0.13 -14.19 -13.66
C VAL A 187 0.00 -14.97 -12.36
N ARG A 188 -1.14 -14.89 -11.67
CA ARG A 188 -1.32 -15.62 -10.40
C ARG A 188 -1.37 -17.14 -10.61
N VAL A 189 -1.99 -17.61 -11.70
CA VAL A 189 -2.11 -19.04 -12.02
C VAL A 189 -0.76 -19.61 -12.48
N THR A 190 -0.01 -18.86 -13.29
CA THR A 190 1.32 -19.29 -13.72
C THR A 190 2.29 -19.36 -12.54
N LYS A 191 2.28 -18.34 -11.66
CA LYS A 191 3.13 -18.33 -10.45
C LYS A 191 2.76 -19.42 -9.45
N SER A 192 1.47 -19.70 -9.23
CA SER A 192 1.06 -20.80 -8.35
C SER A 192 1.49 -22.17 -8.92
N SER A 193 1.30 -22.39 -10.22
CA SER A 193 1.65 -23.66 -10.88
C SER A 193 3.16 -23.92 -10.89
N GLN A 194 3.97 -22.87 -11.12
CA GLN A 194 5.43 -22.97 -11.08
C GLN A 194 5.92 -23.40 -9.69
N LEU A 195 5.36 -22.82 -8.63
CA LEU A 195 5.76 -23.13 -7.25
C LEU A 195 5.37 -24.56 -6.85
N GLU A 196 4.19 -25.04 -7.25
CA GLU A 196 3.79 -26.43 -7.04
C GLU A 196 4.76 -27.44 -7.67
N SER A 197 5.33 -27.11 -8.83
CA SER A 197 6.29 -27.99 -9.51
C SER A 197 7.67 -28.05 -8.87
N VAL A 198 8.08 -27.00 -8.15
CA VAL A 198 9.44 -26.89 -7.58
C VAL A 198 9.48 -27.35 -6.13
N ASP A 199 8.46 -27.02 -5.32
CA ASP A 199 8.37 -27.45 -3.93
C ASP A 199 6.91 -27.45 -3.41
N PRO A 200 6.28 -28.63 -3.24
CA PRO A 200 4.91 -28.75 -2.74
C PRO A 200 4.70 -28.17 -1.34
N SER A 201 5.78 -28.01 -0.54
CA SER A 201 5.70 -27.50 0.83
C SER A 201 5.61 -25.97 0.89
N GLN A 202 6.19 -25.26 -0.09
CA GLN A 202 6.13 -23.79 -0.17
C GLN A 202 4.80 -23.25 -0.70
N SER A 203 4.01 -24.09 -1.38
CA SER A 203 2.67 -23.73 -1.87
C SER A 203 1.75 -23.19 -0.76
N LYS A 204 1.93 -23.62 0.49
CA LYS A 204 1.11 -23.17 1.64
C LYS A 204 1.40 -21.74 2.11
N ASN A 205 2.55 -21.16 1.78
CA ASN A 205 2.98 -19.86 2.30
C ASN A 205 2.74 -18.70 1.32
N VAL A 206 2.26 -18.98 0.11
CA VAL A 206 2.08 -17.96 -0.92
C VAL A 206 0.70 -17.34 -0.77
N THR A 207 0.66 -16.04 -0.54
CA THR A 207 -0.61 -15.31 -0.46
C THR A 207 -1.31 -15.33 -1.81
N TYR A 208 -2.44 -16.04 -1.87
CA TYR A 208 -3.27 -16.08 -3.07
C TYR A 208 -4.02 -14.75 -3.23
N LEU A 209 -3.91 -14.14 -4.42
CA LEU A 209 -4.56 -12.86 -4.72
C LEU A 209 -6.01 -13.06 -5.19
N GLY A 210 -6.96 -12.55 -4.41
CA GLY A 210 -8.40 -12.63 -4.68
C GLY A 210 -9.03 -13.94 -4.20
N LYS A 211 -10.07 -14.41 -4.89
CA LYS A 211 -10.82 -15.63 -4.51
C LYS A 211 -10.37 -16.85 -5.32
N LEU A 212 -10.22 -17.99 -4.65
CA LEU A 212 -9.89 -19.26 -5.28
C LEU A 212 -11.07 -19.71 -6.18
N GLY A 213 -10.77 -20.24 -7.38
CA GLY A 213 -11.78 -20.79 -8.28
C GLY A 213 -12.69 -19.77 -8.98
N LYS A 214 -12.42 -18.47 -8.84
CA LYS A 214 -13.07 -17.39 -9.60
C LYS A 214 -12.01 -16.56 -10.30
N ASP A 215 -12.29 -16.04 -11.48
CA ASP A 215 -11.39 -15.09 -12.16
C ASP A 215 -11.10 -13.88 -11.28
N PHE A 216 -9.89 -13.34 -11.42
CA PHE A 216 -9.46 -12.20 -10.61
C PHE A 216 -10.25 -10.95 -11.00
N GLU A 217 -10.72 -10.23 -10.00
CA GLU A 217 -11.29 -8.90 -10.15
C GLU A 217 -10.75 -8.00 -9.04
N PHE A 218 -10.54 -6.72 -9.32
CA PHE A 218 -10.10 -5.76 -8.30
C PHE A 218 -11.11 -5.61 -7.15
N SER A 219 -12.39 -5.92 -7.40
CA SER A 219 -13.47 -5.97 -6.41
C SER A 219 -13.23 -6.97 -5.27
N GLN A 220 -12.37 -7.98 -5.51
CA GLN A 220 -12.06 -9.04 -4.56
C GLN A 220 -10.99 -8.63 -3.56
N LEU A 221 -10.30 -7.52 -3.79
CA LEU A 221 -9.27 -7.01 -2.90
C LEU A 221 -9.90 -6.33 -1.67
N GLY A 222 -9.21 -6.38 -0.54
CA GLY A 222 -9.64 -5.68 0.68
C GLY A 222 -9.46 -4.16 0.61
N CYS A 223 -8.71 -3.65 -0.37
CA CYS A 223 -8.45 -2.23 -0.55
C CYS A 223 -9.37 -1.61 -1.59
N LYS A 224 -9.62 -0.31 -1.44
CA LYS A 224 -10.36 0.48 -2.43
C LYS A 224 -9.52 0.60 -3.70
N VAL A 225 -10.03 0.13 -4.83
CA VAL A 225 -9.41 0.29 -6.15
C VAL A 225 -10.27 1.20 -7.01
N GLU A 226 -9.68 2.29 -7.49
CA GLU A 226 -10.31 3.23 -8.42
C GLU A 226 -9.50 3.33 -9.70
N VAL A 227 -10.16 3.74 -10.78
CA VAL A 227 -9.54 3.96 -12.09
C VAL A 227 -9.89 5.36 -12.53
N LEU A 228 -8.88 6.14 -12.91
CA LEU A 228 -9.05 7.49 -13.46
C LEU A 228 -8.25 7.65 -14.74
N GLU A 229 -8.74 8.52 -15.61
CA GLU A 229 -8.12 8.91 -16.87
C GLU A 229 -7.47 10.29 -16.68
N SER A 230 -6.29 10.49 -17.27
CA SER A 230 -5.55 11.74 -17.12
C SER A 230 -4.64 12.02 -18.33
N SER A 231 -4.42 13.30 -18.60
CA SER A 231 -3.41 13.83 -19.50
C SER A 231 -2.56 14.90 -18.81
N ILE A 232 -1.27 14.93 -19.15
CA ILE A 232 -0.29 15.88 -18.60
C ILE A 232 0.10 16.95 -19.65
N ASN A 233 -0.17 16.70 -20.93
CA ASN A 233 0.38 17.47 -22.06
C ASN A 233 -0.44 18.70 -22.48
N THR A 234 -1.39 19.17 -21.68
CA THR A 234 -2.14 20.36 -22.03
C THR A 234 -1.27 21.61 -21.86
N VAL A 235 -0.63 22.01 -22.96
CA VAL A 235 -0.08 23.37 -23.19
C VAL A 235 -1.24 24.38 -23.25
N ASP A 236 -2.45 23.92 -23.59
CA ASP A 236 -3.67 24.71 -23.59
C ASP A 236 -4.44 24.50 -22.29
N ASP A 237 -4.56 25.58 -21.52
CA ASP A 237 -5.30 25.73 -20.25
C ASP A 237 -6.83 25.49 -20.36
N ASP A 238 -7.30 24.96 -21.50
CA ASP A 238 -8.72 24.92 -21.87
C ASP A 238 -9.48 23.70 -21.28
N ASN A 239 -8.79 22.69 -20.74
CA ASN A 239 -9.40 21.56 -20.02
C ASN A 239 -8.65 21.23 -18.70
N PRO A 240 -8.85 22.03 -17.63
CA PRO A 240 -8.26 21.78 -16.32
C PRO A 240 -8.82 20.51 -15.63
N THR A 241 -9.93 19.98 -16.12
CA THR A 241 -10.74 18.91 -15.51
C THR A 241 -10.03 17.56 -15.36
N GLU A 242 -9.03 17.26 -16.19
CA GLU A 242 -8.39 15.93 -16.19
C GLU A 242 -7.38 15.72 -15.05
N MET A 243 -6.73 16.78 -14.58
CA MET A 243 -5.85 16.72 -13.40
C MET A 243 -6.62 16.95 -12.09
N GLU A 244 -7.76 17.63 -12.14
CA GLU A 244 -8.64 17.85 -10.99
C GLU A 244 -9.12 16.53 -10.39
N GLY A 245 -9.43 15.52 -11.20
CA GLY A 245 -9.85 14.20 -10.70
C GLY A 245 -8.80 13.51 -9.82
N LEU A 246 -7.53 13.60 -10.19
CA LEU A 246 -6.42 13.07 -9.39
C LEU A 246 -6.22 13.88 -8.11
N GLN A 247 -6.25 15.21 -8.19
CA GLN A 247 -6.10 16.08 -7.01
C GLN A 247 -7.26 15.90 -6.02
N ASP A 248 -8.49 15.78 -6.52
CA ASP A 248 -9.68 15.48 -5.72
C ASP A 248 -9.55 14.11 -5.04
N TRP A 249 -9.11 13.08 -5.78
CA TRP A 249 -8.85 11.76 -5.19
C TRP A 249 -7.79 11.81 -4.07
N ILE A 250 -6.68 12.52 -4.28
CA ILE A 250 -5.63 12.72 -3.27
C ILE A 250 -6.18 13.50 -2.06
N SER A 251 -7.06 14.48 -2.27
CA SER A 251 -7.65 15.29 -1.20
C SER A 251 -8.57 14.49 -0.26
N LYS A 252 -9.17 13.41 -0.78
CA LYS A 252 -10.05 12.48 -0.06
C LYS A 252 -9.31 11.49 0.85
N LEU A 253 -7.98 11.40 0.74
CA LEU A 253 -7.13 10.55 1.59
C LEU A 253 -7.06 11.05 3.04
#